data_AF-F3LE36-F1
#
_entry.id   AF-F3LE36-F1
#
_cell.length_a   1.000
_cell.length_b   1.000
_cell.length_c   1.000
_cell.angle_alpha   90.00
_cell.angle_beta   90.00
_cell.angle_gamma   90.00
#
_symmetry.space_group_name_H-M   'P 1'
#
loop_
_entity.id
_entity.type
_entity.pdbx_description
1 polymer ?
#
loop_
_entity_poly.entity_id
_entity_poly.type
_entity_poly.pdbx_seq_one_letter_code
_entity_poly.pdbx_strand_id
1 'polypeptide(L)' 'MDANTILSLCILIAGIYGVFCFFPATGKHLFPSVYLEEDGRNPRRYAILFTGFFCSLAGFYGLFIQPLF' A
#
# COMPACT_ATOMS: atom_id res chain seq x y z
N MET A 1 -22.30 6.75 5.77
CA MET A 1 -21.01 6.08 6.08
C MET A 1 -20.28 6.94 7.07
N ASP A 2 -19.86 6.37 8.19
CA ASP A 2 -19.08 7.09 9.20
C ASP A 2 -17.72 7.47 8.63
N ALA A 3 -17.21 8.64 9.02
CA ALA A 3 -15.91 9.16 8.57
C ALA A 3 -14.78 8.14 8.81
N ASN A 4 -14.92 7.31 9.83
CA ASN A 4 -13.97 6.29 10.26
C ASN A 4 -13.94 5.11 9.29
N THR A 5 -15.09 4.72 8.75
CA THR A 5 -15.20 3.71 7.71
C THR A 5 -14.59 4.20 6.40
N ILE A 6 -14.82 5.47 6.05
CA ILE A 6 -14.23 6.10 4.86
C ILE A 6 -12.70 6.15 5.00
N LEU A 7 -12.20 6.59 6.16
CA LEU A 7 -10.76 6.64 6.43
C LEU A 7 -10.13 5.25 6.37
N SER A 8 -10.76 4.25 6.98
CA SER A 8 -10.26 2.87 6.97
C SER A 8 -10.23 2.28 5.56
N LEU A 9 -11.24 2.58 4.73
CA LEU A 9 -11.26 2.23 3.30
C LEU A 9 -10.16 2.93 2.51
N CYS A 10 -9.92 4.23 2.74
CA CYS A 10 -8.84 4.96 2.08
C CYS A 10 -7.47 4.38 2.44
N ILE A 11 -7.24 4.06 3.71
CA ILE A 11 -6.01 3.42 4.18
C ILE A 11 -5.85 2.03 3.54
N LEU A 12 -6.93 1.26 3.45
CA LEU A 12 -6.94 -0.05 2.79
C LEU A 12 -6.55 0.05 1.31
N ILE A 13 -7.19 0.95 0.56
CA ILE A 13 -6.93 1.14 -0.87
C ILE A 13 -5.50 1.62 -1.11
N ALA A 14 -5.02 2.58 -0.31
CA ALA A 14 -3.64 3.06 -0.38
C ALA A 14 -2.63 1.95 -0.05
N GLY A 15 -2.94 1.10 0.94
CA GLY A 15 -2.13 -0.06 1.29
C GLY A 15 -2.02 -1.06 0.13
N ILE A 16 -3.17 -1.45 -0.43
CA ILE A 16 -3.25 -2.37 -1.57
C ILE A 16 -2.48 -1.80 -2.78
N TYR A 17 -2.63 -0.50 -3.04
CA TYR A 17 -1.89 0.20 -4.09
C TYR A 17 -0.36 0.14 -3.90
N GLY A 18 0.11 0.27 -2.65
CA GLY A 18 1.52 0.08 -2.29
C GLY A 18 2.03 -1.35 -2.53
N VAL A 19 1.20 -2.37 -2.28
CA VAL A 19 1.55 -3.78 -2.55
C VAL A 19 1.69 -4.03 -4.05
N PHE A 20 0.88 -3.37 -4.90
CA PHE A 20 1.01 -3.47 -6.35
C PHE A 20 2.36 -2.94 -6.90
N CYS A 21 3.10 -2.15 -6.11
CA CYS A 21 4.48 -1.74 -6.44
C CYS A 21 5.46 -2.91 -6.53
N PHE A 22 5.13 -4.12 -6.06
CA PHE A 22 6.02 -5.28 -6.17
C PHE A 22 5.86 -6.03 -7.50
N PHE A 23 4.68 -5.94 -8.13
CA PHE A 23 4.45 -6.59 -9.43
C PHE A 23 5.17 -5.82 -10.53
N PRO A 24 6.12 -6.42 -11.28
CA PRO A 24 6.96 -5.67 -12.22
C PRO A 24 6.18 -5.03 -13.37
N ALA A 25 5.12 -5.65 -13.87
CA ALA A 25 4.30 -5.09 -14.95
C ALA A 25 3.48 -3.87 -14.48
N THR A 26 2.82 -3.99 -13.32
CA THR A 26 1.93 -2.95 -12.77
C THR A 26 2.73 -1.87 -12.03
N GLY A 27 3.69 -2.26 -11.21
CA GLY A 27 4.56 -1.38 -10.44
C GLY A 27 5.45 -0.49 -11.30
N LYS A 28 5.91 -0.93 -12.48
CA LYS A 28 6.65 -0.07 -13.41
C LYS A 28 5.78 1.05 -13.99
N HIS A 29 4.49 0.81 -14.18
CA HIS A 29 3.53 1.82 -14.63
C HIS A 29 3.14 2.79 -13.51
N LEU A 30 2.91 2.29 -12.30
CA LEU A 30 2.43 3.09 -11.17
C LEU A 30 3.57 3.82 -10.43
N PHE A 31 4.77 3.25 -10.41
CA PHE A 31 5.93 3.75 -9.68
C PHE A 31 7.20 3.76 -10.55
N PRO A 32 7.21 4.45 -11.71
CA PRO A 32 8.31 4.41 -12.65
C PRO A 32 9.66 4.79 -12.01
N SER A 33 9.65 5.75 -11.07
CA SER A 33 10.84 6.21 -10.35
C SER A 33 11.52 5.14 -9.48
N VAL A 34 10.77 4.13 -9.04
CA VAL A 34 11.25 3.00 -8.22
C VAL A 34 11.83 1.89 -9.12
N TYR A 35 11.55 1.96 -10.42
CA TYR A 35 12.00 1.02 -11.45
C TYR A 35 13.07 1.58 -12.39
N LEU A 36 13.48 2.84 -12.22
CA LEU A 36 14.55 3.48 -13.02
C LEU A 36 15.95 2.94 -12.70
N GLU A 37 16.18 2.41 -11.50
CA GLU A 37 17.45 1.75 -11.17
C GLU A 37 17.38 0.30 -11.66
N GLU A 38 18.15 -0.02 -12.70
CA GLU A 38 18.24 -1.33 -13.36
C GLU A 38 18.85 -2.43 -12.47
N ASP A 39 19.38 -2.08 -11.30
CA ASP A 39 19.93 -3.06 -10.37
C ASP A 39 18.81 -3.66 -9.52
N GLY A 40 18.56 -4.97 -9.72
CA GLY A 40 17.46 -5.77 -9.17
C GLY A 40 17.30 -5.85 -7.63
N ARG A 41 17.87 -4.92 -6.86
CA ARG A 41 17.70 -4.76 -5.42
C ARG A 41 17.52 -3.29 -5.04
N ASN A 42 16.51 -2.63 -5.58
CA ASN A 42 16.18 -1.29 -5.10
C ASN A 42 15.48 -1.39 -3.73
N PRO A 43 16.12 -0.99 -2.60
CA PRO A 43 15.55 -1.12 -1.25
C PRO A 43 14.23 -0.34 -1.10
N ARG A 44 13.99 0.65 -1.97
CA ARG A 44 12.76 1.43 -2.03
C ARG A 44 11.53 0.56 -2.39
N ARG A 45 11.69 -0.49 -3.21
CA ARG A 45 10.59 -1.42 -3.52
C ARG A 45 10.11 -2.16 -2.29
N TYR A 46 11.05 -2.64 -1.48
CA TYR A 46 10.73 -3.32 -0.23
C TYR A 46 10.11 -2.37 0.78
N ALA A 47 10.61 -1.13 0.91
CA ALA A 47 10.01 -0.13 1.79
C ALA A 47 8.55 0.18 1.43
N ILE A 48 8.25 0.34 0.13
CA ILE A 48 6.88 0.58 -0.36
C ILE A 48 5.99 -0.65 -0.15
N LEU A 49 6.52 -1.85 -0.39
CA LEU A 49 5.79 -3.10 -0.13
C LEU A 49 5.43 -3.26 1.34
N PHE A 50 6.40 -3.08 2.26
CA PHE A 50 6.15 -3.16 3.69
C PHE A 50 5.14 -2.10 4.15
N THR A 51 5.30 -0.86 3.70
CA THR A 51 4.35 0.23 4.01
C THR A 51 2.95 -0.12 3.51
N GLY A 52 2.82 -0.61 2.27
CA GLY A 52 1.54 -1.03 1.69
C GLY A 52 0.89 -2.18 2.46
N PHE A 53 1.69 -3.17 2.87
CA PHE A 53 1.23 -4.30 3.68
C PHE A 53 0.70 -3.86 5.05
N PHE A 54 1.46 -3.02 5.78
CA PHE A 54 1.05 -2.51 7.09
C PHE A 54 -0.17 -1.59 7.00
N CYS A 55 -0.25 -0.73 5.98
CA CYS A 55 -1.44 0.09 5.72
C CYS A 55 -2.67 -0.78 5.43
N SER A 56 -2.53 -1.84 4.62
CA SER A 56 -3.64 -2.77 4.36
C SER A 56 -4.12 -3.42 5.65
N LEU A 57 -3.20 -3.92 6.48
CA LEU A 57 -3.52 -4.49 7.80
C LEU A 57 -4.20 -3.47 8.72
N ALA A 58 -3.73 -2.23 8.76
CA ALA A 58 -4.35 -1.16 9.56
C ALA A 58 -5.76 -0.80 9.07
N GLY A 59 -5.97 -0.77 7.74
CA GLY A 59 -7.30 -0.57 7.14
C GLY A 59 -8.26 -1.71 7.45
N PHE A 60 -7.79 -2.97 7.38
CA PHE A 60 -8.57 -4.15 7.78
C PHE A 60 -8.90 -4.13 9.28
N TYR A 61 -7.93 -3.79 10.13
CA TYR A 61 -8.15 -3.62 11.56
C TYR A 61 -9.21 -2.54 11.84
N GLY A 62 -9.12 -1.41 11.13
CA GLY A 62 -10.08 -0.31 11.17
C GLY A 62 -11.49 -0.70 10.72
N LEU A 63 -11.65 -1.64 9.79
CA LEU A 63 -12.97 -2.04 9.31
C LEU A 63 -13.64 -3.11 10.18
N PHE A 64 -12.87 -4.03 10.77
CA PHE A 64 -13.42 -5.25 11.38
C PHE A 64 -13.26 -5.35 12.89
N ILE A 65 -12.20 -4.76 13.47
CA ILE A 65 -11.89 -4.92 14.90
C ILE A 65 -12.29 -3.68 15.67
N GLN A 66 -11.96 -2.50 15.14
CA GLN A 66 -12.33 -1.24 15.75
C GLN A 66 -12.35 -0.17 14.65
N PRO A 67 -13.51 0.38 14.25
CA PRO A 67 -13.52 1.63 13.48
C PRO A 67 -12.69 2.59 14.30
N LEU A 68 -11.54 3.02 13.78
CA LEU A 68 -10.67 3.97 14.46
C LEU A 68 -11.58 5.09 14.96
N PHE A 69 -11.64 5.27 16.29
CA PHE A 69 -12.69 5.85 17.17
C PHE A 69 -13.73 4.85 17.72
#